data_AF-A0A602YF59-F1
#
_entry.id   AF-A0A602YF59-F1
#
_cell.length_a   1.000
_cell.length_b   1.000
_cell.length_c   1.000
_cell.angle_alpha   90.00
_cell.angle_beta   90.00
_cell.angle_gamma   90.00
#
_symmetry.space_group_name_H-M   'P 1'
#
loop_
_entity.id
_entity.type
_entity.pdbx_description
1 polymer ?
#
loop_
_entity_poly.entity_id
_entity_poly.type
_entity_poly.pdbx_seq_one_letter_code
_entity_poly.pdbx_strand_id
1 'polypeptide(L)'
;MYAPVKEIMTDLLKYNLSSDEALLVLCIIREDIRLLTSEWCLSDEDITCVMQRLDVTYDQGADVSMIRRITEELMDDRRARRDAQRIENGMKRAVMLFERAEYWEERAHASLRLAKYKERPDVRYRRIRKIEADKRKAERNIAQAQKYLTMWRAQTLDLNMARLISNYDHIYTCFTLEKYPRPPEKSQYEGQMSLHSALENEIITFEQARDIAAPYHERTIRHQQRWLNHYQNRLAYERAMLDESGGVVTRTQDFEPGGQVQSRGEWLTIIRINKSGGAVSSVVTPHYSFMRCNGTMTLTPDRITDYKAPSAEEARAAKQAAKRPPIVNWPGEGFREMTKAEWSKTPADYKSVRGVAENDEHGAYRFRRIMTSGYTLDNVYITDMKTVEIPKK
;
A
#
# COMPACT_ATOMS: atom_id res chain seq x y z
N MET A 1 -53.64 -25.39 -45.64
CA MET A 1 -54.71 -25.98 -44.77
C MET A 1 -54.77 -27.49 -44.99
N TYR A 2 -54.69 -28.35 -43.95
CA TYR A 2 -54.93 -29.80 -44.09
C TYR A 2 -56.45 -30.04 -44.10
N ALA A 3 -57.07 -29.92 -45.27
CA ALA A 3 -58.45 -30.36 -45.45
C ALA A 3 -58.44 -31.86 -45.79
N PRO A 4 -59.23 -32.71 -45.09
CA PRO A 4 -59.42 -34.08 -45.54
C PRO A 4 -59.97 -34.06 -46.97
N VAL A 5 -59.57 -35.02 -47.81
CA VAL A 5 -60.00 -35.14 -49.23
C VAL A 5 -61.53 -34.98 -49.37
N LYS A 6 -62.26 -35.45 -48.36
CA LYS A 6 -63.72 -35.28 -48.26
C LYS A 6 -64.17 -33.81 -48.26
N GLU A 7 -63.54 -32.93 -47.50
CA GLU A 7 -63.89 -31.50 -47.46
C GLU A 7 -63.50 -30.81 -48.77
N ILE A 8 -62.35 -31.15 -49.34
CA ILE A 8 -61.91 -30.65 -50.65
C ILE A 8 -62.93 -31.01 -51.73
N MET A 9 -63.34 -32.28 -51.81
CA MET A 9 -64.36 -32.72 -52.77
C MET A 9 -65.72 -32.05 -52.53
N THR A 10 -66.08 -31.80 -51.28
CA THR A 10 -67.37 -31.15 -50.94
C THR A 10 -67.38 -29.69 -51.36
N ASP A 11 -66.27 -28.97 -51.21
CA ASP A 11 -66.15 -27.58 -51.67
C ASP A 11 -66.02 -27.48 -53.19
N LEU A 12 -65.34 -28.42 -53.84
CA LEU A 12 -65.26 -28.48 -55.30
C LEU A 12 -66.62 -28.72 -55.96
N LEU A 13 -67.48 -29.54 -55.35
CA LEU A 13 -68.84 -29.79 -55.82
C LEU A 13 -69.78 -28.57 -55.74
N LYS A 14 -69.37 -27.49 -55.06
CA LYS A 14 -70.13 -26.21 -55.05
C LYS A 14 -69.95 -25.41 -56.33
N TYR A 15 -68.94 -25.71 -57.14
CA TYR A 15 -68.69 -25.04 -58.41
C TYR A 15 -69.45 -25.75 -59.54
N ASN A 16 -70.37 -25.02 -60.17
CA ASN A 16 -71.20 -25.54 -61.26
C ASN A 16 -70.49 -25.28 -62.59
N LEU A 17 -69.64 -26.23 -63.01
CA LEU A 17 -68.78 -26.10 -64.19
C LEU A 17 -69.56 -26.40 -65.49
N SER A 18 -69.29 -25.65 -66.55
CA SER A 18 -69.85 -25.93 -67.88
C SER A 18 -69.15 -27.14 -68.53
N SER A 19 -69.74 -27.73 -69.58
CA SER A 19 -69.20 -28.94 -70.25
C SER A 19 -67.79 -28.77 -70.85
N ASP A 20 -67.34 -27.52 -70.99
CA ASP A 20 -66.10 -27.17 -71.67
C ASP A 20 -65.00 -26.68 -70.70
N GLU A 21 -65.25 -26.75 -69.37
CA GLU A 21 -64.31 -26.35 -68.33
C GLU A 21 -63.75 -27.56 -67.57
N ALA A 22 -62.43 -27.64 -67.43
CA ALA A 22 -61.75 -28.67 -66.66
C ALA A 22 -61.13 -28.05 -65.39
N LEU A 23 -61.41 -28.66 -64.24
CA LEU A 23 -60.84 -28.28 -62.96
C LEU A 23 -59.65 -29.18 -62.62
N LEU A 24 -58.47 -28.58 -62.45
CA LEU A 24 -57.24 -29.24 -62.05
C LEU A 24 -56.98 -29.00 -60.56
N VAL A 25 -57.01 -30.06 -59.77
CA VAL A 25 -56.63 -30.04 -58.35
C VAL A 25 -55.19 -30.52 -58.24
N LEU A 26 -54.29 -29.63 -57.82
CA LEU A 26 -52.91 -29.97 -57.53
C LEU A 26 -52.73 -30.08 -56.01
N CYS A 27 -52.45 -31.30 -55.54
CA CYS A 27 -52.05 -31.52 -54.15
C CYS A 27 -50.53 -31.42 -54.05
N ILE A 28 -50.02 -30.33 -53.47
CA ILE A 28 -48.58 -30.18 -53.19
C ILE A 28 -48.34 -30.59 -51.73
N ILE A 29 -47.54 -31.63 -51.54
CA ILE A 29 -47.08 -32.07 -50.21
C ILE A 29 -45.68 -31.52 -49.90
N ARG A 30 -45.27 -31.62 -48.63
CA ARG A 30 -43.95 -31.15 -48.16
C ARG A 30 -42.81 -31.81 -48.93
N GLU A 31 -42.99 -33.08 -49.28
CA GLU A 31 -42.06 -33.89 -50.07
C GLU A 31 -41.90 -33.34 -51.49
N ASP A 32 -42.96 -32.80 -52.10
CA ASP A 32 -42.90 -32.20 -53.44
C ASP A 32 -42.08 -30.90 -53.41
N ILE A 33 -42.29 -30.07 -52.39
CA ILE A 33 -41.48 -28.86 -52.18
C ILE A 33 -40.02 -29.26 -52.02
N ARG A 34 -39.71 -30.26 -51.18
CA ARG A 34 -38.33 -30.76 -51.01
C ARG A 34 -37.72 -31.26 -52.32
N LEU A 35 -38.50 -31.95 -53.15
CA LEU A 35 -38.04 -32.47 -54.43
C LEU A 35 -37.72 -31.32 -55.41
N LEU A 36 -38.63 -30.36 -55.52
CA LEU A 36 -38.51 -29.20 -56.42
C LEU A 36 -37.44 -28.19 -55.98
N THR A 37 -37.08 -28.20 -54.70
CA THR A 37 -36.10 -27.29 -54.08
C THR A 37 -34.87 -28.03 -53.54
N SER A 38 -34.60 -29.21 -54.09
CA SER A 38 -33.58 -30.13 -53.59
C SER A 38 -32.18 -29.50 -53.49
N GLU A 39 -31.87 -28.51 -54.35
CA GLU A 39 -30.62 -27.77 -54.31
C GLU A 39 -30.40 -26.91 -53.05
N TRP A 40 -31.47 -26.56 -52.32
CA TRP A 40 -31.40 -25.58 -51.22
C TRP A 40 -31.40 -26.22 -49.83
N CYS A 41 -31.49 -27.55 -49.73
CA CYS A 41 -31.46 -28.30 -48.46
C CYS A 41 -32.31 -27.65 -47.35
N LEU A 42 -33.58 -27.35 -47.68
CA LEU A 42 -34.49 -26.65 -46.78
C LEU A 42 -34.76 -27.45 -45.50
N SER A 43 -34.80 -26.78 -44.36
CA SER A 43 -35.24 -27.37 -43.10
C SER A 43 -36.77 -27.52 -43.07
N ASP A 44 -37.29 -28.31 -42.12
CA ASP A 44 -38.74 -28.48 -41.95
C ASP A 44 -39.46 -27.16 -41.66
N GLU A 45 -38.81 -26.23 -40.96
CA GLU A 45 -39.32 -24.89 -40.71
C GLU A 45 -39.34 -24.03 -41.98
N ASP A 46 -38.29 -24.13 -42.81
CA ASP A 46 -38.21 -23.41 -44.09
C ASP A 46 -39.32 -23.88 -45.03
N ILE A 47 -39.57 -25.20 -45.10
CA ILE A 47 -40.65 -25.78 -45.91
C ILE A 47 -42.01 -25.30 -45.40
N THR A 48 -42.21 -25.25 -44.07
CA THR A 48 -43.43 -24.70 -43.48
C THR A 48 -43.62 -23.22 -43.88
N CYS A 49 -42.54 -22.44 -43.91
CA CYS A 49 -42.58 -21.04 -44.33
C CYS A 49 -42.93 -20.90 -45.82
N VAL A 50 -42.34 -21.72 -46.69
CA VAL A 50 -42.70 -21.78 -48.11
C VAL A 50 -44.17 -22.15 -48.29
N MET A 51 -44.68 -23.16 -47.57
CA MET A 51 -46.09 -23.54 -47.60
C MET A 51 -47.02 -22.41 -47.14
N GLN A 52 -46.68 -21.71 -46.05
CA GLN A 52 -47.47 -20.58 -45.55
C GLN A 52 -47.50 -19.42 -46.55
N ARG A 53 -46.36 -19.09 -47.17
CA ARG A 53 -46.29 -18.03 -48.20
C ARG A 53 -47.08 -18.42 -49.46
N LEU A 54 -47.00 -19.69 -49.86
CA LEU A 54 -47.78 -20.23 -50.96
C LEU A 54 -49.29 -20.12 -50.70
N ASP A 55 -49.76 -20.51 -49.51
CA ASP A 55 -51.18 -20.42 -49.08
C ASP A 55 -51.74 -19.00 -49.25
N VAL A 56 -50.96 -17.96 -48.93
CA VAL A 56 -51.38 -16.55 -49.09
C VAL A 56 -51.41 -16.11 -50.57
N THR A 57 -50.64 -16.74 -51.45
CA THR A 57 -50.53 -16.34 -52.86
C THR A 57 -51.52 -17.03 -53.80
N TYR A 58 -52.25 -18.04 -53.34
CA TYR A 58 -53.04 -18.95 -54.20
C TYR A 58 -54.47 -18.50 -54.56
N ASP A 59 -54.82 -17.21 -54.40
CA ASP A 59 -56.11 -16.70 -54.92
C ASP A 59 -56.21 -16.77 -56.46
N GLN A 60 -55.11 -17.02 -57.19
CA GLN A 60 -55.11 -17.16 -58.66
C GLN A 60 -54.10 -18.24 -59.13
N GLY A 61 -54.54 -19.50 -59.27
CA GLY A 61 -53.89 -20.54 -60.08
C GLY A 61 -52.47 -21.01 -59.65
N ALA A 62 -52.29 -22.31 -59.42
CA ALA A 62 -51.01 -22.85 -58.99
C ALA A 62 -50.03 -23.11 -60.16
N ASP A 63 -48.94 -22.35 -60.23
CA ASP A 63 -47.76 -22.67 -61.05
C ASP A 63 -46.60 -23.11 -60.15
N VAL A 64 -45.96 -24.23 -60.51
CA VAL A 64 -44.79 -24.81 -59.84
C VAL A 64 -43.63 -23.82 -59.77
N SER A 65 -43.55 -22.88 -60.73
CA SER A 65 -42.56 -21.80 -60.73
C SER A 65 -42.66 -20.87 -59.49
N MET A 66 -43.84 -20.76 -58.87
CA MET A 66 -44.09 -19.92 -57.69
C MET A 66 -43.38 -20.45 -56.44
N ILE A 67 -43.34 -21.79 -56.28
CA ILE A 67 -42.62 -22.46 -55.19
C ILE A 67 -41.14 -22.09 -55.26
N ARG A 68 -40.58 -22.15 -56.47
CA ARG A 68 -39.18 -21.82 -56.71
C ARG A 68 -38.90 -20.35 -56.40
N ARG A 69 -39.74 -19.43 -56.88
CA ARG A 69 -39.60 -17.97 -56.62
C ARG A 69 -39.64 -17.65 -55.13
N ILE A 70 -40.62 -18.18 -54.39
CA ILE A 70 -40.75 -17.95 -52.95
C ILE A 70 -39.54 -18.52 -52.19
N THR A 71 -39.02 -19.66 -52.65
CA THR A 71 -37.83 -20.27 -52.05
C THR A 71 -36.58 -19.44 -52.35
N GLU A 72 -36.42 -18.94 -53.58
CA GLU A 72 -35.34 -18.04 -53.96
C GLU A 72 -35.37 -16.75 -53.11
N GLU A 73 -36.53 -16.11 -52.96
CA GLU A 73 -36.71 -14.94 -52.09
C GLU A 73 -36.36 -15.24 -50.62
N LEU A 74 -36.80 -16.37 -50.08
CA LEU A 74 -36.46 -16.80 -48.72
C LEU A 74 -34.95 -17.00 -48.55
N MET A 75 -34.29 -17.58 -49.55
CA MET A 75 -32.85 -17.82 -49.53
C MET A 75 -32.05 -16.53 -49.67
N ASP A 76 -32.53 -15.56 -50.44
CA ASP A 76 -31.93 -14.24 -50.59
C ASP A 76 -32.12 -13.39 -49.32
N ASP A 77 -33.31 -13.42 -48.71
CA ASP A 77 -33.56 -12.84 -47.38
C ASP A 77 -32.57 -13.41 -46.34
N ARG A 78 -32.35 -14.73 -46.37
CA ARG A 78 -31.43 -15.41 -45.46
C ARG A 78 -29.96 -15.03 -45.72
N ARG A 79 -29.57 -14.80 -46.99
CA ARG A 79 -28.24 -14.28 -47.32
C ARG A 79 -28.08 -12.85 -46.83
N ALA A 80 -29.05 -11.98 -47.10
CA ALA A 80 -29.05 -10.59 -46.66
C ALA A 80 -28.96 -10.46 -45.13
N ARG A 81 -29.71 -11.27 -44.37
CA ARG A 81 -29.62 -11.31 -42.90
C ARG A 81 -28.24 -11.78 -42.41
N ARG A 82 -27.66 -12.80 -43.05
CA ARG A 82 -26.30 -13.28 -42.71
C ARG A 82 -25.24 -12.24 -43.01
N ASP A 83 -25.37 -11.52 -44.12
CA ASP A 83 -24.44 -10.46 -44.50
C ASP A 83 -24.56 -9.26 -43.56
N ALA A 84 -25.77 -8.83 -43.21
CA ALA A 84 -26.00 -7.81 -42.19
C ALA A 84 -25.40 -8.20 -40.83
N GLN A 85 -25.61 -9.43 -40.37
CA GLN A 85 -25.02 -9.94 -39.14
C GLN A 85 -23.49 -9.98 -39.20
N ARG A 86 -22.90 -10.33 -40.36
CA ARG A 86 -21.45 -10.31 -40.56
C ARG A 86 -20.89 -8.88 -40.43
N ILE A 87 -21.56 -7.90 -41.01
CA ILE A 87 -21.19 -6.48 -40.91
C ILE A 87 -21.29 -6.01 -39.45
N GLU A 88 -22.41 -6.29 -38.78
CA GLU A 88 -22.61 -5.92 -37.37
C GLU A 88 -21.53 -6.54 -36.47
N ASN A 89 -21.24 -7.83 -36.65
CA ASN A 89 -20.18 -8.52 -35.91
C ASN A 89 -18.80 -7.94 -36.22
N GLY A 90 -18.54 -7.53 -37.48
CA GLY A 90 -17.33 -6.82 -37.87
C GLY A 90 -17.18 -5.47 -37.16
N MET A 91 -18.26 -4.68 -37.11
CA MET A 91 -18.31 -3.40 -36.39
C MET A 91 -18.08 -3.61 -34.89
N LYS A 92 -18.75 -4.57 -34.25
CA LYS A 92 -18.54 -4.91 -32.84
C LYS A 92 -17.08 -5.28 -32.56
N ARG A 93 -16.44 -6.06 -33.44
CA ARG A 93 -15.02 -6.40 -33.32
C ARG A 93 -14.12 -5.18 -33.45
N ALA A 94 -14.40 -4.28 -34.39
CA ALA A 94 -13.63 -3.04 -34.55
C ALA A 94 -13.74 -2.13 -33.31
N VAL A 95 -14.95 -1.95 -32.78
CA VAL A 95 -15.18 -1.18 -31.53
C VAL A 95 -14.46 -1.82 -30.35
N MET A 96 -14.60 -3.14 -30.15
CA MET A 96 -13.88 -3.86 -29.09
C MET A 96 -12.35 -3.75 -29.21
N LEU A 97 -11.80 -3.72 -30.44
CA LEU A 97 -10.37 -3.52 -30.66
C LEU A 97 -9.94 -2.09 -30.31
N PHE A 98 -10.76 -1.10 -30.63
CA PHE A 98 -10.51 0.31 -30.30
C PHE A 98 -10.53 0.54 -28.78
N GLU A 99 -11.58 0.08 -28.09
CA GLU A 99 -11.66 0.13 -26.62
C GLU A 99 -10.46 -0.58 -25.95
N ARG A 100 -10.04 -1.73 -26.51
CA ARG A 100 -8.84 -2.42 -26.04
C ARG A 100 -7.58 -1.60 -26.26
N ALA A 101 -7.46 -0.88 -27.37
CA ALA A 101 -6.31 -0.02 -27.64
C ALA A 101 -6.25 1.13 -26.63
N GLU A 102 -7.36 1.83 -26.40
CA GLU A 102 -7.47 2.88 -25.37
C GLU A 102 -7.09 2.35 -23.98
N TYR A 103 -7.57 1.16 -23.60
CA TYR A 103 -7.23 0.54 -22.33
C TYR A 103 -5.72 0.26 -22.15
N TRP A 104 -5.00 -0.09 -23.22
CA TRP A 104 -3.55 -0.25 -23.17
C TRP A 104 -2.82 1.09 -23.16
N GLU A 105 -3.31 2.07 -23.91
CA GLU A 105 -2.79 3.44 -23.92
C GLU A 105 -2.89 4.10 -22.54
N GLU A 106 -4.06 4.02 -21.91
CA GLU A 106 -4.27 4.52 -20.55
C GLU A 106 -3.33 3.85 -19.54
N ARG A 107 -3.12 2.54 -19.64
CA ARG A 107 -2.19 1.81 -18.77
C ARG A 107 -0.73 2.18 -19.03
N ALA A 108 -0.35 2.45 -20.28
CA ALA A 108 0.97 2.96 -20.61
C ALA A 108 1.18 4.36 -19.99
N HIS A 109 0.22 5.27 -20.14
CA HIS A 109 0.26 6.59 -19.51
C HIS A 109 0.30 6.51 -17.99
N ALA A 110 -0.50 5.64 -17.38
CA ALA A 110 -0.49 5.41 -15.94
C ALA A 110 0.88 4.91 -15.46
N SER A 111 1.51 4.00 -16.19
CA SER A 111 2.84 3.49 -15.89
C SER A 111 3.91 4.58 -15.98
N LEU A 112 3.84 5.45 -17.01
CA LEU A 112 4.73 6.60 -17.16
C LEU A 112 4.55 7.63 -16.02
N ARG A 113 3.29 7.95 -15.66
CA ARG A 113 3.00 8.84 -14.53
C ARG A 113 3.56 8.29 -13.22
N LEU A 114 3.40 6.98 -12.98
CA LEU A 114 3.93 6.32 -11.79
C LEU A 114 5.46 6.32 -11.76
N ALA A 115 6.12 6.11 -12.90
CA ALA A 115 7.57 6.19 -13.01
C ALA A 115 8.08 7.60 -12.67
N LYS A 116 7.54 8.63 -13.33
CA LYS A 116 7.85 10.05 -13.05
C LYS A 116 7.59 10.42 -11.59
N TYR A 117 6.49 9.94 -11.00
CA TYR A 117 6.20 10.15 -9.58
C TYR A 117 7.26 9.51 -8.67
N LYS A 118 7.69 8.28 -8.97
CA LYS A 118 8.72 7.56 -8.20
C LYS A 118 10.11 8.18 -8.30
N GLU A 119 10.37 8.93 -9.36
CA GLU A 119 11.61 9.66 -9.61
C GLU A 119 11.68 10.99 -8.87
N ARG A 120 10.55 11.55 -8.44
CA ARG A 120 10.51 12.84 -7.74
C ARG A 120 11.45 12.88 -6.51
N PRO A 121 12.20 13.97 -6.30
CA PRO A 121 13.15 14.09 -5.20
C PRO A 121 12.53 13.86 -3.81
N ASP A 122 11.32 14.37 -3.56
CA ASP A 122 10.62 14.20 -2.27
C ASP A 122 10.24 12.74 -2.00
N VAL A 123 9.79 12.02 -3.04
CA VAL A 123 9.44 10.60 -2.95
C VAL A 123 10.69 9.75 -2.72
N ARG A 124 11.79 10.05 -3.41
CA ARG A 124 13.09 9.39 -3.19
C ARG A 124 13.61 9.63 -1.78
N TYR A 125 13.54 10.85 -1.25
CA TYR A 125 13.95 11.14 0.12
C TYR A 125 13.19 10.31 1.16
N ARG A 126 11.86 10.22 1.04
CA ARG A 126 11.04 9.39 1.95
C ARG A 126 11.45 7.92 1.87
N ARG A 127 11.78 7.45 0.66
CA ARG A 127 12.26 6.08 0.43
C ARG A 127 13.64 5.86 1.06
N ILE A 128 14.58 6.77 0.88
CA ILE A 128 15.91 6.76 1.53
C ILE A 128 15.73 6.65 3.05
N ARG A 129 14.92 7.53 3.64
CA ARG A 129 14.67 7.53 5.09
C ARG A 129 14.09 6.21 5.60
N LYS A 130 13.20 5.58 4.83
CA LYS A 130 12.65 4.25 5.14
C LYS A 130 13.73 3.17 5.06
N ILE A 131 14.52 3.16 3.98
CA ILE A 131 15.60 2.18 3.81
C ILE A 131 16.67 2.34 4.90
N GLU A 132 16.99 3.55 5.33
CA GLU A 132 17.90 3.80 6.46
C GLU A 132 17.35 3.25 7.78
N ALA A 133 16.03 3.34 8.00
CA ALA A 133 15.40 2.72 9.16
C ALA A 133 15.46 1.19 9.09
N ASP A 134 15.20 0.61 7.91
CA ASP A 134 15.27 -0.83 7.68
C ASP A 134 16.71 -1.36 7.82
N LYS A 135 17.71 -0.60 7.34
CA LYS A 135 19.14 -0.87 7.56
C LYS A 135 19.48 -0.90 9.05
N ARG A 136 19.07 0.11 9.83
CA ARG A 136 19.27 0.13 11.30
C ARG A 136 18.57 -1.04 12.00
N LYS A 137 17.44 -1.51 11.48
CA LYS A 137 16.76 -2.70 12.01
C LYS A 137 17.58 -3.97 11.73
N ALA A 138 18.09 -4.13 10.51
CA ALA A 138 18.96 -5.26 10.16
C ALA A 138 20.24 -5.28 11.00
N GLU A 139 20.91 -4.12 11.18
CA GLU A 139 22.10 -3.98 12.02
C GLU A 139 21.83 -4.39 13.48
N ARG A 140 20.71 -3.93 14.06
CA ARG A 140 20.30 -4.34 15.43
C ARG A 140 20.07 -5.83 15.53
N ASN A 141 19.43 -6.45 14.54
CA ASN A 141 19.20 -7.88 14.52
C ASN A 141 20.51 -8.68 14.40
N ILE A 142 21.46 -8.20 13.59
CA ILE A 142 22.80 -8.81 13.48
C ILE A 142 23.52 -8.72 14.82
N ALA A 143 23.56 -7.53 15.43
CA ALA A 143 24.23 -7.33 16.72
C ALA A 143 23.60 -8.21 17.83
N GLN A 144 22.27 -8.33 17.86
CA GLN A 144 21.58 -9.19 18.81
C GLN A 144 21.90 -10.68 18.58
N ALA A 145 21.88 -11.14 17.33
CA ALA A 145 22.21 -12.52 16.99
C ALA A 145 23.70 -12.84 17.27
N GLN A 146 24.60 -11.89 17.02
CA GLN A 146 26.02 -12.01 17.37
C GLN A 146 26.21 -12.12 18.88
N LYS A 147 25.52 -11.28 19.66
CA LYS A 147 25.53 -11.34 21.13
C LYS A 147 25.13 -12.73 21.63
N TYR A 148 24.02 -13.29 21.12
CA TYR A 148 23.60 -14.62 21.51
C TYR A 148 24.55 -15.72 21.01
N LEU A 149 25.09 -15.58 19.80
CA LEU A 149 26.08 -16.52 19.28
C LEU A 149 27.34 -16.56 20.17
N THR A 150 27.81 -15.41 20.66
CA THR A 150 28.92 -15.33 21.62
C THR A 150 28.57 -16.01 22.94
N MET A 151 27.35 -15.80 23.47
CA MET A 151 26.89 -16.44 24.70
C MET A 151 26.80 -17.97 24.56
N TRP A 152 26.20 -18.46 23.48
CA TRP A 152 26.07 -19.91 23.22
C TRP A 152 27.42 -20.58 22.91
N ARG A 153 28.40 -19.85 22.37
CA ARG A 153 29.76 -20.37 22.09
C ARG A 153 30.75 -20.15 23.23
N ALA A 154 30.33 -19.58 24.35
CA ALA A 154 31.22 -19.37 25.49
C ALA A 154 31.77 -20.72 25.99
N GLN A 155 33.06 -20.76 26.30
CA GLN A 155 33.70 -21.97 26.84
C GLN A 155 33.19 -22.31 28.24
N THR A 156 32.68 -21.32 28.97
CA THR A 156 32.09 -21.45 30.31
C THR A 156 30.61 -21.82 30.29
N LEU A 157 30.08 -22.28 29.16
CA LEU A 157 28.66 -22.61 29.03
C LEU A 157 28.32 -23.80 29.96
N ASP A 158 27.47 -23.53 30.95
CA ASP A 158 26.89 -24.53 31.83
C ASP A 158 25.36 -24.63 31.62
N LEU A 159 24.71 -25.55 32.33
CA LEU A 159 23.26 -25.75 32.25
C LEU A 159 22.48 -24.52 32.72
N ASN A 160 22.95 -23.84 33.77
CA ASN A 160 22.27 -22.68 34.35
C ASN A 160 22.32 -21.46 33.42
N MET A 161 23.48 -21.20 32.82
CA MET A 161 23.66 -20.18 31.78
C MET A 161 22.85 -20.51 30.55
N ALA A 162 22.83 -21.77 30.09
CA ALA A 162 22.01 -22.17 28.96
C ALA A 162 20.51 -21.92 29.21
N ARG A 163 20.00 -22.21 30.41
CA ARG A 163 18.64 -21.84 30.83
C ARG A 163 18.43 -20.33 30.84
N LEU A 164 19.34 -19.56 31.43
CA LEU A 164 19.24 -18.10 31.46
C LEU A 164 19.22 -17.49 30.06
N ILE A 165 20.12 -17.94 29.17
CA ILE A 165 20.21 -17.45 27.79
C ILE A 165 18.93 -17.80 27.03
N SER A 166 18.51 -19.07 27.09
CA SER A 166 17.33 -19.55 26.35
C SER A 166 16.02 -18.88 26.80
N ASN A 167 15.92 -18.43 28.06
CA ASN A 167 14.78 -17.66 28.55
C ASN A 167 14.58 -16.35 27.77
N TYR A 168 15.66 -15.68 27.35
CA TYR A 168 15.62 -14.42 26.60
C TYR A 168 15.76 -14.58 25.08
N ASP A 169 16.33 -15.70 24.63
CA ASP A 169 16.60 -15.95 23.21
C ASP A 169 15.35 -16.43 22.45
N HIS A 170 14.37 -17.01 23.15
CA HIS A 170 13.06 -17.40 22.61
C HIS A 170 13.16 -18.23 21.30
N ILE A 171 14.07 -19.21 21.26
CA ILE A 171 14.18 -20.16 20.15
C ILE A 171 13.19 -21.30 20.37
N TYR A 172 12.41 -21.62 19.34
CA TYR A 172 11.42 -22.69 19.35
C TYR A 172 11.72 -23.76 18.30
N THR A 173 11.65 -25.02 18.70
CA THR A 173 11.87 -26.18 17.82
C THR A 173 10.94 -27.33 18.21
N CYS A 174 10.70 -28.27 17.30
CA CYS A 174 10.01 -29.51 17.61
C CYS A 174 11.04 -30.55 18.08
N PHE A 175 10.74 -31.23 19.18
CA PHE A 175 11.57 -32.30 19.72
C PHE A 175 10.79 -33.60 19.57
N THR A 176 11.11 -34.40 18.54
CA THR A 176 10.49 -35.71 18.33
C THR A 176 11.13 -36.76 19.23
N LEU A 177 10.37 -37.78 19.63
CA LEU A 177 10.86 -38.88 20.47
C LEU A 177 11.92 -39.72 19.76
N GLU A 178 11.83 -39.82 18.42
CA GLU A 178 12.84 -40.50 17.59
C GLU A 178 14.24 -39.86 17.74
N LYS A 179 14.30 -38.52 17.76
CA LYS A 179 15.58 -37.79 17.82
C LYS A 179 16.03 -37.48 19.25
N TYR A 180 15.07 -37.31 20.16
CA TYR A 180 15.30 -37.01 21.58
C TYR A 180 14.51 -38.01 22.43
N PRO A 181 15.06 -39.24 22.61
CA PRO A 181 14.41 -40.27 23.40
C PRO A 181 14.31 -39.82 24.86
N ARG A 182 13.15 -40.05 25.48
CA ARG A 182 12.82 -39.56 26.81
C ARG A 182 12.28 -40.68 27.69
N PRO A 183 12.54 -40.66 29.01
CA PRO A 183 11.89 -41.58 29.94
C PRO A 183 10.38 -41.30 30.01
N PRO A 184 9.53 -42.32 30.29
CA PRO A 184 8.07 -42.19 30.30
C PRO A 184 7.53 -41.13 31.28
N GLU A 185 8.29 -40.83 32.33
CA GLU A 185 7.94 -39.89 33.41
C GLU A 185 7.98 -38.43 32.97
N LYS A 186 8.70 -38.11 31.89
CA LYS A 186 8.82 -36.74 31.35
C LYS A 186 7.76 -36.48 30.27
N SER A 187 7.57 -35.20 29.93
CA SER A 187 6.64 -34.80 28.87
C SER A 187 6.97 -35.47 27.53
N GLN A 188 6.00 -36.25 27.03
CA GLN A 188 6.05 -36.94 25.73
C GLN A 188 5.60 -36.05 24.56
N TYR A 189 5.40 -34.76 24.79
CA TYR A 189 4.94 -33.82 23.77
C TYR A 189 6.00 -33.65 22.66
N GLU A 190 5.59 -33.84 21.40
CA GLU A 190 6.45 -33.72 20.21
C GLU A 190 6.26 -32.42 19.42
N GLY A 191 5.37 -31.54 19.88
CA GLY A 191 5.09 -30.28 19.20
C GLY A 191 6.15 -29.21 19.45
N GLN A 192 5.80 -27.98 19.06
CA GLN A 192 6.73 -26.85 19.16
C GLN A 192 6.97 -26.47 20.63
N MET A 193 8.24 -26.44 21.05
CA MET A 193 8.64 -26.11 22.40
C MET A 193 9.87 -25.19 22.39
N SER A 194 9.99 -24.32 23.40
CA SER A 194 11.16 -23.44 23.52
C SER A 194 12.40 -24.22 23.99
N LEU A 195 13.60 -23.72 23.66
CA LEU A 195 14.85 -24.28 24.21
C LEU A 195 14.87 -24.22 25.75
N HIS A 196 14.28 -23.18 26.36
CA HIS A 196 14.20 -23.06 27.81
C HIS A 196 13.40 -24.22 28.42
N SER A 197 12.18 -24.45 27.92
CA SER A 197 11.32 -25.54 28.39
C SER A 197 11.93 -26.91 28.11
N ALA A 198 12.67 -27.07 27.01
CA ALA A 198 13.36 -28.31 26.69
C ALA A 198 14.51 -28.60 27.68
N LEU A 199 15.25 -27.57 28.11
CA LEU A 199 16.30 -27.69 29.13
C LEU A 199 15.71 -27.91 30.53
N GLU A 200 14.62 -27.22 30.85
CA GLU A 200 13.95 -27.33 32.16
C GLU A 200 13.31 -28.69 32.38
N ASN A 201 12.69 -29.27 31.35
CA ASN A 201 12.16 -30.63 31.39
C ASN A 201 13.25 -31.69 31.16
N GLU A 202 14.52 -31.28 31.07
CA GLU A 202 15.67 -32.17 30.86
C GLU A 202 15.46 -33.11 29.66
N ILE A 203 14.92 -32.56 28.57
CA ILE A 203 14.69 -33.24 27.28
C ILE A 203 15.95 -33.17 26.42
N ILE A 204 16.72 -32.09 26.57
CA ILE A 204 17.99 -31.87 25.88
C ILE A 204 19.08 -31.47 26.87
N THR A 205 20.33 -31.74 26.51
CA THR A 205 21.49 -31.22 27.23
C THR A 205 21.82 -29.79 26.80
N PHE A 206 22.64 -29.08 27.59
CA PHE A 206 23.08 -27.73 27.22
C PHE A 206 23.95 -27.72 25.95
N GLU A 207 24.70 -28.80 25.68
CA GLU A 207 25.46 -28.97 24.44
C GLU A 207 24.54 -29.11 23.22
N GLN A 208 23.49 -29.94 23.34
CA GLN A 208 22.48 -30.06 22.28
C GLN A 208 21.72 -28.74 22.06
N ALA A 209 21.43 -28.00 23.13
CA ALA A 209 20.83 -26.67 23.00
C ALA A 209 21.75 -25.70 22.24
N ARG A 210 23.05 -25.70 22.54
CA ARG A 210 24.06 -24.92 21.79
C ARG A 210 24.09 -25.30 20.31
N ASP A 211 24.07 -26.59 20.01
CA ASP A 211 24.15 -27.09 18.63
C ASP A 211 22.89 -26.75 17.81
N ILE A 212 21.76 -26.49 18.47
CA ILE A 212 20.55 -25.95 17.82
C ILE A 212 20.63 -24.41 17.70
N ALA A 213 21.02 -23.73 18.77
CA ALA A 213 20.98 -22.27 18.87
C ALA A 213 22.05 -21.58 18.00
N ALA A 214 23.28 -22.11 17.95
CA ALA A 214 24.35 -21.49 17.18
C ALA A 214 24.04 -21.45 15.66
N PRO A 215 23.62 -22.54 15.00
CA PRO A 215 23.22 -22.49 13.59
C PRO A 215 21.97 -21.63 13.33
N TYR A 216 21.08 -21.49 14.32
CA TYR A 216 19.93 -20.58 14.21
C TYR A 216 20.40 -19.12 14.09
N HIS A 217 21.28 -18.67 14.99
CA HIS A 217 21.84 -17.32 14.95
C HIS A 217 22.72 -17.07 13.74
N GLU A 218 23.52 -18.04 13.31
CA GLU A 218 24.31 -17.93 12.07
C GLU A 218 23.44 -17.74 10.82
N ARG A 219 22.33 -18.50 10.72
CA ARG A 219 21.35 -18.31 9.63
C ARG A 219 20.72 -16.93 9.69
N THR A 220 20.37 -16.45 10.88
CA THR A 220 19.82 -15.12 11.09
C THR A 220 20.81 -14.03 10.66
N ILE A 221 22.07 -14.12 11.09
CA ILE A 221 23.15 -13.21 10.68
C ILE A 221 23.31 -13.22 9.16
N ARG A 222 23.40 -14.39 8.53
CA ARG A 222 23.53 -14.50 7.07
C ARG A 222 22.35 -13.87 6.33
N HIS A 223 21.13 -14.12 6.81
CA HIS A 223 19.92 -13.54 6.23
C HIS A 223 19.93 -12.01 6.34
N GLN A 224 20.20 -11.47 7.53
CA GLN A 224 20.23 -10.03 7.77
C GLN A 224 21.38 -9.35 7.03
N GLN A 225 22.54 -9.99 6.88
CA GLN A 225 23.67 -9.47 6.11
C GLN A 225 23.32 -9.31 4.63
N ARG A 226 22.60 -10.26 4.03
CA ARG A 226 22.10 -10.11 2.64
C ARG A 226 21.20 -8.89 2.50
N TRP A 227 20.30 -8.68 3.45
CA TRP A 227 19.44 -7.49 3.46
C TRP A 227 20.21 -6.20 3.69
N LEU A 228 21.20 -6.21 4.58
CA LEU A 228 22.06 -5.07 4.84
C LEU A 228 22.79 -4.65 3.57
N ASN A 229 23.37 -5.61 2.84
CA ASN A 229 24.01 -5.36 1.55
C ASN A 229 23.00 -4.82 0.51
N HIS A 230 21.79 -5.41 0.44
CA HIS A 230 20.73 -4.91 -0.43
C HIS A 230 20.35 -3.45 -0.10
N TYR A 231 20.18 -3.11 1.17
CA TYR A 231 19.86 -1.75 1.61
C TYR A 231 20.98 -0.77 1.32
N GLN A 232 22.24 -1.17 1.50
CA GLN A 232 23.40 -0.34 1.13
C GLN A 232 23.42 -0.04 -0.37
N ASN A 233 23.27 -1.06 -1.22
CA ASN A 233 23.23 -0.88 -2.67
C ASN A 233 22.06 0.01 -3.09
N ARG A 234 20.88 -0.20 -2.49
CA ARG A 234 19.70 0.61 -2.76
C ARG A 234 19.86 2.06 -2.30
N LEU A 235 20.48 2.30 -1.13
CA LEU A 235 20.79 3.65 -0.67
C LEU A 235 21.80 4.35 -1.59
N ALA A 236 22.83 3.63 -2.05
CA ALA A 236 23.80 4.18 -2.99
C ALA A 236 23.12 4.62 -4.29
N TYR A 237 22.26 3.76 -4.86
CA TYR A 237 21.46 4.09 -6.04
C TYR A 237 20.55 5.30 -5.81
N GLU A 238 19.73 5.28 -4.74
CA GLU A 238 18.76 6.37 -4.52
C GLU A 238 19.45 7.71 -4.22
N ARG A 239 20.61 7.70 -3.55
CA ARG A 239 21.41 8.91 -3.32
C ARG A 239 22.03 9.44 -4.62
N ALA A 240 22.65 8.57 -5.42
CA ALA A 240 23.18 8.98 -6.72
C ALA A 240 22.11 9.59 -7.63
N MET A 241 20.93 8.97 -7.71
CA MET A 241 19.80 9.50 -8.48
C MET A 241 19.24 10.81 -7.91
N LEU A 242 19.29 10.98 -6.59
CA LEU A 242 18.86 12.22 -5.94
C LEU A 242 19.85 13.36 -6.24
N ASP A 243 21.15 13.07 -6.20
CA ASP A 243 22.21 14.03 -6.49
C ASP A 243 22.13 14.51 -7.95
N GLU A 244 21.89 13.61 -8.92
CA GLU A 244 21.63 13.97 -10.32
C GLU A 244 20.39 14.87 -10.50
N SER A 245 19.34 14.66 -9.70
CA SER A 245 18.10 15.43 -9.81
C SER A 245 18.17 16.85 -9.25
N GLY A 246 19.20 17.18 -8.45
CA GLY A 246 19.51 18.55 -8.03
C GLY A 246 18.45 19.28 -7.18
N GLY A 247 17.47 18.57 -6.60
CA GLY A 247 16.34 19.17 -5.87
C GLY A 247 16.71 19.78 -4.51
N VAL A 248 15.87 20.69 -3.98
CA VAL A 248 16.09 21.42 -2.69
C VAL A 248 16.40 20.50 -1.49
N VAL A 249 15.99 19.23 -1.56
CA VAL A 249 16.33 18.19 -0.59
C VAL A 249 17.84 17.94 -0.48
N THR A 250 18.61 18.12 -1.57
CA THR A 250 20.08 17.98 -1.56
C THR A 250 20.79 19.19 -0.97
N ARG A 251 20.14 20.37 -0.97
CA ARG A 251 20.65 21.65 -0.43
C ARG A 251 20.31 21.85 1.06
N THR A 252 20.05 20.78 1.79
CA THR A 252 19.70 20.83 3.22
C THR A 252 20.79 21.46 4.10
N GLN A 253 22.03 21.54 3.61
CA GLN A 253 23.15 22.18 4.32
C GLN A 253 23.08 23.72 4.30
N ASP A 254 22.34 24.31 3.35
CA ASP A 254 22.25 25.76 3.14
C ASP A 254 21.18 26.41 4.03
N PHE A 255 20.43 25.62 4.79
CA PHE A 255 19.39 26.15 5.66
C PHE A 255 20.00 26.91 6.85
N GLU A 256 19.67 28.20 6.92
CA GLU A 256 19.99 29.06 8.04
C GLU A 256 18.75 29.50 8.84
N PRO A 257 18.86 29.64 10.18
CA PRO A 257 17.80 30.25 10.99
C PRO A 257 17.48 31.66 10.48
N GLY A 258 16.18 31.96 10.33
CA GLY A 258 15.70 33.20 9.73
C GLY A 258 15.37 33.10 8.23
N GLY A 259 15.85 32.07 7.52
CA GLY A 259 15.50 31.87 6.10
C GLY A 259 14.01 31.54 5.90
N GLN A 260 13.53 31.61 4.67
CA GLN A 260 12.14 31.23 4.34
C GLN A 260 12.11 29.94 3.53
N VAL A 261 11.26 29.00 3.95
CA VAL A 261 11.01 27.73 3.25
C VAL A 261 9.60 27.73 2.68
N GLN A 262 9.48 27.37 1.41
CA GLN A 262 8.17 27.17 0.80
C GLN A 262 7.70 25.75 1.08
N SER A 263 6.47 25.62 1.58
CA SER A 263 5.81 24.33 1.77
C SER A 263 4.32 24.47 1.56
N ARG A 264 3.73 23.56 0.75
CA ARG A 264 2.30 23.57 0.40
C ARG A 264 1.78 24.92 -0.15
N GLY A 265 2.64 25.65 -0.86
CA GLY A 265 2.29 26.95 -1.45
C GLY A 265 2.45 28.15 -0.52
N GLU A 266 2.77 27.95 0.76
CA GLU A 266 3.03 29.03 1.73
C GLU A 266 4.52 29.18 2.00
N TRP A 267 4.99 30.42 2.14
CA TRP A 267 6.35 30.73 2.60
C TRP A 267 6.36 30.83 4.12
N LEU A 268 7.22 30.03 4.76
CA LEU A 268 7.31 29.93 6.21
C LEU A 268 8.72 30.27 6.68
N THR A 269 8.84 31.14 7.68
CA THR A 269 10.13 31.51 8.26
C THR A 269 10.66 30.40 9.16
N ILE A 270 11.95 30.09 9.01
CA ILE A 270 12.68 29.15 9.84
C ILE A 270 12.95 29.76 11.21
N ILE A 271 12.36 29.19 12.26
CA ILE A 271 12.62 29.57 13.66
C ILE A 271 13.83 28.81 14.21
N ARG A 272 13.87 27.49 13.99
CA ARG A 272 14.93 26.62 14.51
C ARG A 272 15.26 25.52 13.52
N ILE A 273 16.51 25.10 13.48
CA ILE A 273 16.97 23.97 12.68
C ILE A 273 17.42 22.85 13.62
N ASN A 274 16.90 21.65 13.40
CA ASN A 274 17.34 20.45 14.09
C ASN A 274 18.32 19.70 13.18
N LYS A 275 19.52 19.41 13.68
CA LYS A 275 20.53 18.63 12.96
C LYS A 275 20.70 17.27 13.63
N SER A 276 20.88 16.21 12.84
CA SER A 276 21.25 14.88 13.33
C SER A 276 22.33 14.30 12.43
N GLY A 277 23.48 13.92 12.99
CA GLY A 277 24.60 13.36 12.22
C GLY A 277 25.21 14.36 11.21
N GLY A 278 25.20 15.66 11.51
CA GLY A 278 25.75 16.72 10.65
C GLY A 278 24.78 17.27 9.60
N ALA A 279 23.73 16.53 9.22
CA ALA A 279 22.71 16.96 8.27
C ALA A 279 21.46 17.55 8.95
N VAL A 280 20.75 18.44 8.27
CA VAL A 280 19.47 18.99 8.75
C VAL A 280 18.40 17.90 8.70
N SER A 281 17.88 17.52 9.87
CA SER A 281 16.85 16.48 10.00
C SER A 281 15.44 17.06 9.86
N SER A 282 15.25 18.27 10.39
CA SER A 282 13.98 18.97 10.36
C SER A 282 14.17 20.45 10.70
N VAL A 283 13.20 21.25 10.28
CA VAL A 283 13.14 22.69 10.46
C VAL A 283 11.86 23.02 11.21
N VAL A 284 11.94 23.91 12.19
CA VAL A 284 10.80 24.37 12.98
C VAL A 284 10.30 25.68 12.37
N THR A 285 9.03 25.71 11.99
CA THR A 285 8.35 26.85 11.39
C THR A 285 7.05 27.15 12.13
N PRO A 286 6.39 28.29 11.88
CA PRO A 286 4.99 28.45 12.23
C PRO A 286 4.11 27.35 11.61
N HIS A 287 2.92 27.14 12.17
CA HIS A 287 1.87 26.35 11.55
C HIS A 287 1.41 27.03 10.24
N TYR A 288 0.92 26.22 9.28
CA TYR A 288 0.30 26.75 8.07
C TYR A 288 -0.90 27.62 8.40
N SER A 289 -1.11 28.65 7.58
CA SER A 289 -2.20 29.61 7.72
C SER A 289 -3.57 28.92 7.68
N PHE A 290 -3.73 27.91 6.81
CA PHE A 290 -4.98 27.15 6.69
C PHE A 290 -5.33 26.31 7.94
N MET A 291 -4.36 25.99 8.81
CA MET A 291 -4.63 25.16 10.00
C MET A 291 -5.31 25.96 11.12
N ARG A 292 -5.36 27.30 11.03
CA ARG A 292 -5.98 28.19 12.03
C ARG A 292 -5.54 27.91 13.47
N CYS A 293 -4.32 27.40 13.65
CA CYS A 293 -3.75 27.09 14.95
C CYS A 293 -2.47 27.90 15.17
N ASN A 294 -2.35 28.47 16.38
CA ASN A 294 -1.19 29.25 16.76
C ASN A 294 -0.14 28.32 17.39
N GLY A 295 1.11 28.41 16.92
CA GLY A 295 2.23 27.65 17.47
C GLY A 295 3.28 27.31 16.43
N THR A 296 4.19 26.42 16.78
CA THR A 296 5.27 25.95 15.88
C THR A 296 5.10 24.50 15.47
N MET A 297 5.41 24.18 14.22
CA MET A 297 5.39 22.84 13.64
C MET A 297 6.80 22.42 13.22
N THR A 298 7.07 21.12 13.22
CA THR A 298 8.31 20.56 12.69
C THR A 298 8.10 20.08 11.24
N LEU A 299 8.81 20.70 10.31
CA LEU A 299 8.85 20.37 8.89
C LEU A 299 10.07 19.50 8.56
N THR A 300 9.85 18.42 7.83
CA THR A 300 10.92 17.59 7.28
C THR A 300 11.30 18.08 5.88
N PRO A 301 12.57 17.88 5.44
CA PRO A 301 13.03 18.35 4.13
C PRO A 301 12.19 17.90 2.93
N ASP A 302 11.54 16.72 2.99
CA ASP A 302 10.66 16.23 1.91
C ASP A 302 9.38 17.04 1.69
N ARG A 303 9.09 17.99 2.59
CA ARG A 303 7.93 18.88 2.47
C ARG A 303 8.31 20.26 1.96
N ILE A 304 9.61 20.56 1.87
CA ILE A 304 10.13 21.86 1.43
C ILE A 304 10.29 21.82 -0.09
N THR A 305 9.62 22.73 -0.79
CA THR A 305 9.66 22.83 -2.25
C THR A 305 10.69 23.86 -2.74
N ASP A 306 10.86 24.94 -1.97
CA ASP A 306 11.77 26.04 -2.32
C ASP A 306 12.37 26.67 -1.05
N TYR A 307 13.51 27.35 -1.20
CA TYR A 307 14.24 27.99 -0.11
C TYR A 307 14.80 29.35 -0.52
N LYS A 308 14.61 30.33 0.37
CA LYS A 308 15.24 31.64 0.29
C LYS A 308 16.12 31.85 1.51
N ALA A 309 17.40 32.12 1.26
CA ALA A 309 18.36 32.46 2.29
C ALA A 309 17.94 33.76 3.02
N PRO A 310 18.16 33.85 4.34
CA PRO A 310 17.88 35.08 5.08
C PRO A 310 18.82 36.20 4.66
N SER A 311 18.36 37.45 4.76
CA SER A 311 19.28 38.59 4.80
C SER A 311 20.18 38.49 6.05
N ALA A 312 21.41 38.99 5.98
CA ALA A 312 22.37 38.94 7.10
C ALA A 312 21.82 39.56 8.40
N GLU A 313 20.92 40.53 8.28
CA GLU A 313 20.24 41.19 9.41
C GLU A 313 19.15 40.28 10.00
N GLU A 314 18.35 39.62 9.15
CA GLU A 314 17.30 38.68 9.56
C GLU A 314 17.89 37.43 10.25
N ALA A 315 19.03 36.93 9.74
CA ALA A 315 19.75 35.82 10.36
C ALA A 315 20.28 36.20 11.75
N ARG A 316 20.75 37.46 11.94
CA ARG A 316 21.19 37.97 13.24
C ARG A 316 20.00 38.16 14.19
N ALA A 317 18.90 38.74 13.71
CA ALA A 317 17.68 38.93 14.49
C ALA A 317 17.07 37.59 14.93
N ALA A 318 17.02 36.59 14.04
CA ALA A 318 16.55 35.24 14.36
C ALA A 318 17.46 34.54 15.36
N LYS A 319 18.79 34.68 15.26
CA LYS A 319 19.74 34.17 16.26
C LYS A 319 19.56 34.82 17.63
N GLN A 320 19.24 36.12 17.69
CA GLN A 320 18.93 36.80 18.94
C GLN A 320 17.58 36.35 19.52
N ALA A 321 16.52 36.29 18.70
CA ALA A 321 15.20 35.81 19.12
C ALA A 321 15.19 34.33 19.57
N ALA A 322 16.08 33.50 19.03
CA ALA A 322 16.21 32.10 19.42
C ALA A 322 16.92 31.90 20.77
N LYS A 323 17.60 32.93 21.33
CA LYS A 323 18.22 32.82 22.66
C LYS A 323 17.14 32.66 23.72
N ARG A 324 17.10 31.49 24.34
CA ARG A 324 16.16 31.22 25.43
C ARG A 324 16.52 32.08 26.65
N PRO A 325 15.53 32.57 27.40
CA PRO A 325 15.79 33.28 28.65
C PRO A 325 16.58 32.41 29.64
N PRO A 326 17.41 33.03 30.50
CA PRO A 326 18.29 32.32 31.43
C PRO A 326 17.51 31.44 32.40
N ILE A 327 18.10 30.30 32.78
CA ILE A 327 17.55 29.45 33.84
C ILE A 327 18.07 29.97 35.16
N VAL A 328 17.17 30.52 35.96
CA VAL A 328 17.43 31.05 37.29
C VAL A 328 17.36 29.95 38.35
N ASN A 329 18.11 30.14 39.43
CA ASN A 329 18.20 29.23 40.57
C ASN A 329 18.26 30.09 41.83
N TRP A 330 17.13 30.28 42.51
CA TRP A 330 17.03 31.13 43.69
C TRP A 330 16.26 30.40 44.80
N PRO A 331 16.61 30.64 46.07
CA PRO A 331 15.83 30.16 47.20
C PRO A 331 14.55 31.01 47.31
N GLY A 332 13.42 30.35 47.51
CA GLY A 332 12.12 31.01 47.68
C GLY A 332 11.22 30.23 48.62
N GLU A 333 10.26 30.90 49.25
CA GLU A 333 9.30 30.27 50.15
C GLU A 333 8.44 29.25 49.39
N GLY A 334 8.35 28.02 49.91
CA GLY A 334 7.67 26.90 49.25
C GLY A 334 8.47 26.21 48.13
N PHE A 335 9.77 26.49 47.99
CA PHE A 335 10.63 25.77 47.06
C PHE A 335 11.13 24.47 47.69
N ARG A 336 11.16 23.40 46.90
CA ARG A 336 11.75 22.13 47.29
C ARG A 336 13.24 22.16 47.02
N GLU A 337 14.04 21.97 48.06
CA GLU A 337 15.48 21.82 47.96
C GLU A 337 15.84 20.42 47.45
N MET A 338 16.75 20.34 46.50
CA MET A 338 17.20 19.07 45.94
C MET A 338 18.61 19.20 45.36
N THR A 339 19.39 18.14 45.39
CA THR A 339 20.72 18.13 44.76
C THR A 339 20.63 17.90 43.23
N LYS A 340 21.69 18.26 42.50
CA LYS A 340 21.81 17.99 41.06
C LYS A 340 21.71 16.51 40.73
N ALA A 341 22.25 15.64 41.60
CA ALA A 341 22.20 14.19 41.43
C ALA A 341 20.76 13.66 41.51
N GLU A 342 19.98 14.15 42.47
CA GLU A 342 18.57 13.79 42.62
C GLU A 342 17.74 14.33 41.45
N TRP A 343 17.93 15.58 41.03
CA TRP A 343 17.27 16.14 39.85
C TRP A 343 17.56 15.32 38.57
N SER A 344 18.78 14.81 38.44
CA SER A 344 19.16 13.96 37.30
C SER A 344 18.46 12.61 37.33
N LYS A 345 18.32 11.99 38.52
CA LYS A 345 17.63 10.71 38.72
C LYS A 345 16.11 10.82 38.53
N THR A 346 15.50 11.97 38.80
CA THR A 346 14.07 12.19 38.58
C THR A 346 13.71 11.92 37.10
N PRO A 347 12.68 11.11 36.80
CA PRO A 347 12.22 10.87 35.43
C PRO A 347 11.81 12.16 34.71
N ALA A 348 11.93 12.17 33.38
CA ALA A 348 11.64 13.36 32.56
C ALA A 348 10.19 13.85 32.70
N ASP A 349 9.23 12.94 32.87
CA ASP A 349 7.80 13.28 32.99
C ASP A 349 7.46 13.95 34.34
N TYR A 350 8.32 13.77 35.35
CA TYR A 350 8.12 14.31 36.69
C TYR A 350 8.87 15.63 36.90
N LYS A 351 9.58 16.13 35.91
CA LYS A 351 10.35 17.38 36.02
C LYS A 351 10.14 18.29 34.82
N SER A 352 10.03 19.59 35.06
CA SER A 352 9.80 20.56 34.00
C SER A 352 10.56 21.86 34.22
N VAL A 353 10.76 22.62 33.15
CA VAL A 353 11.35 23.97 33.20
C VAL A 353 10.35 24.94 32.60
N ARG A 354 9.80 25.83 33.44
CA ARG A 354 8.78 26.81 33.04
C ARG A 354 9.44 28.15 32.71
N GLY A 355 8.94 28.84 31.69
CA GLY A 355 9.33 30.22 31.40
C GLY A 355 8.34 31.22 31.99
N VAL A 356 8.84 32.38 32.39
CA VAL A 356 8.08 33.57 32.78
C VAL A 356 8.41 34.66 31.77
N ALA A 357 7.37 35.30 31.22
CA ALA A 357 7.54 36.42 30.30
C ALA A 357 8.11 37.63 31.05
N GLU A 358 8.74 38.53 30.30
CA GLU A 358 9.16 39.82 30.82
C GLU A 358 7.95 40.63 31.33
N ASN A 359 8.12 41.34 32.44
CA ASN A 359 7.17 42.32 32.95
C ASN A 359 7.91 43.61 33.33
N ASP A 360 7.22 44.55 33.97
CA ASP A 360 7.81 45.84 34.36
C ASP A 360 8.87 45.72 35.48
N GLU A 361 8.93 44.59 36.19
CA GLU A 361 9.82 44.37 37.35
C GLU A 361 11.02 43.45 37.05
N HIS A 362 10.89 42.53 36.09
CA HIS A 362 11.89 41.53 35.77
C HIS A 362 11.97 41.18 34.28
N GLY A 363 13.19 40.89 33.81
CA GLY A 363 13.44 40.31 32.50
C GLY A 363 12.88 38.89 32.38
N ALA A 364 12.70 38.39 31.15
CA ALA A 364 12.22 37.03 30.93
C ALA A 364 13.19 35.99 31.55
N TYR A 365 12.67 35.01 32.29
CA TYR A 365 13.47 34.00 32.97
C TYR A 365 12.82 32.60 32.93
N ARG A 366 13.58 31.57 33.29
CA ARG A 366 13.09 30.18 33.35
C ARG A 366 13.46 29.53 34.67
N PHE A 367 12.56 28.75 35.26
CA PHE A 367 12.78 28.10 36.55
C PHE A 367 12.37 26.62 36.53
N ARG A 368 12.91 25.84 37.48
CA ARG A 368 12.72 24.39 37.56
C ARG A 368 11.52 24.04 38.44
N ARG A 369 10.76 23.02 38.05
CA ARG A 369 9.66 22.44 38.84
C ARG A 369 9.73 20.92 38.84
N ILE A 370 9.23 20.30 39.90
CA ILE A 370 9.10 18.85 40.02
C ILE A 370 7.67 18.50 40.43
N MET A 371 7.17 17.37 39.92
CA MET A 371 5.89 16.80 40.34
C MET A 371 6.09 16.01 41.62
N THR A 372 5.30 16.34 42.64
CA THR A 372 5.30 15.65 43.93
C THR A 372 4.50 14.35 43.86
N SER A 373 4.61 13.52 44.90
CA SER A 373 3.77 12.33 45.09
C SER A 373 2.28 12.65 45.23
N GLY A 374 1.93 13.90 45.57
CA GLY A 374 0.56 14.40 45.62
C GLY A 374 0.05 14.96 44.29
N TYR A 375 0.77 14.75 43.18
CA TYR A 375 0.47 15.31 41.86
C TYR A 375 0.41 16.85 41.82
N THR A 376 1.07 17.53 42.75
CA THR A 376 1.27 18.98 42.73
C THR A 376 2.62 19.33 42.11
N LEU A 377 2.77 20.54 41.61
CA LEU A 377 4.03 21.02 41.02
C LEU A 377 4.70 22.01 41.96
N ASP A 378 5.86 21.64 42.49
CA ASP A 378 6.65 22.51 43.37
C ASP A 378 7.82 23.13 42.60
N ASN A 379 8.19 24.35 42.97
CA ASN A 379 9.37 25.00 42.42
C ASN A 379 10.62 24.39 43.06
N VAL A 380 11.71 24.25 42.30
CA VAL A 380 12.92 23.55 42.76
C VAL A 380 14.08 24.51 42.87
N TYR A 381 14.71 24.50 44.04
CA TYR A 381 16.02 25.11 44.29
C TYR A 381 17.08 24.00 44.32
N ILE A 382 18.12 24.14 43.48
CA ILE A 382 19.22 23.19 43.47
C ILE A 382 20.34 23.70 44.36
N THR A 383 20.56 23.04 45.50
CA THR A 383 21.44 23.50 46.58
C THR A 383 22.93 23.45 46.24
N ASP A 384 23.33 22.53 45.37
CA ASP A 384 24.70 22.34 44.87
C ASP A 384 24.99 23.08 43.54
N MET A 385 24.08 23.94 43.08
CA MET A 385 24.29 24.84 41.94
C MET A 385 24.39 26.30 42.37
N LYS A 386 25.23 27.07 41.67
CA LYS A 386 25.35 28.52 41.90
C LYS A 386 23.98 29.20 41.81
N THR A 387 23.71 30.10 42.75
CA THR A 387 22.52 30.95 42.73
C THR A 387 22.56 31.87 41.51
N VAL A 388 21.50 31.83 40.72
CA VAL A 388 21.31 32.69 39.55
C VAL A 388 20.03 33.47 39.80
N GLU A 389 20.18 34.74 40.14
CA GLU A 389 19.08 35.65 40.46
C GLU A 389 18.24 35.99 39.24
N ILE A 390 16.99 36.41 39.50
CA ILE A 390 16.05 36.87 38.48
C ILE A 390 16.66 38.09 37.78
N PRO A 391 16.77 38.10 36.43
CA PRO A 391 17.26 39.26 35.70
C PRO A 391 16.38 40.47 36.02
N LYS A 392 16.98 41.53 36.58
CA LYS A 392 16.33 42.83 36.69
C LYS A 392 16.35 43.50 35.32
N LYS A 393 15.27 44.22 35.00
CA LYS A 393 15.15 44.94 33.74
C LYS A 393 16.02 46.20 33.75
#